data_AF-A0A9W9T398-F1
#
_entry.id   AF-A0A9W9T398-F1
#
_cell.length_a   1.000
_cell.length_b   1.000
_cell.length_c   1.000
_cell.angle_alpha   90.00
_cell.angle_beta   90.00
_cell.angle_gamma   90.00
#
_symmetry.space_group_name_H-M   'P 1'
#
loop_
_entity.id
_entity.type
_entity.pdbx_description
1 polymer ?
#
loop_
_entity_poly.entity_id
_entity_poly.type
_entity_poly.pdbx_seq_one_letter_code
_entity_poly.pdbx_strand_id
1 'polypeptide(L)'
;MRERRPEDFQVLCHAKYAGDVRMSLTAEILLDYPMPSFVGLPLKLNVTGITFDGVAVVAYIRKRVHFCFLSAEDADALLGSEQSQGSQNPSDDGRPRSGGDQKEKDLKRQGGLLQEIRVDSEIGRKEDGKQVLKNVGKVERFVLAQVRRIFEEELVYPSFWTFLV
;
A
#
# COMPACT_ATOMS: atom_id res chain seq x y z
N MET A 1 30.84 -3.94 -10.26
CA MET A 1 29.72 -4.57 -11.01
C MET A 1 29.76 -6.07 -10.73
N ARG A 2 28.69 -6.65 -10.19
CA ARG A 2 28.61 -8.11 -9.98
C ARG A 2 28.17 -8.76 -11.29
N GLU A 3 28.85 -9.83 -11.72
CA GLU A 3 28.51 -10.58 -12.93
C GLU A 3 27.10 -11.18 -12.85
N ARG A 4 26.33 -11.00 -13.92
CA ARG A 4 24.99 -11.54 -14.11
C ARG A 4 25.10 -13.05 -14.33
N ARG A 5 24.38 -13.85 -13.55
CA ARG A 5 24.32 -15.30 -13.78
C ARG A 5 23.21 -15.62 -14.79
N PRO A 6 23.36 -16.68 -15.60
CA PRO A 6 22.33 -17.08 -16.55
C PRO A 6 21.03 -17.53 -15.88
N GLU A 7 21.09 -17.88 -14.59
CA GLU A 7 19.94 -18.28 -13.76
C GLU A 7 19.17 -17.08 -13.20
N ASP A 8 19.73 -15.86 -13.27
CA ASP A 8 19.09 -14.67 -12.72
C ASP A 8 18.00 -14.16 -13.67
N PHE A 9 16.76 -14.07 -13.19
CA PHE A 9 15.63 -13.58 -13.97
C PHE A 9 14.77 -12.61 -13.16
N GLN A 10 14.00 -11.79 -13.88
CA GLN A 10 13.06 -10.85 -13.30
C GLN A 10 11.72 -10.96 -14.01
N VAL A 11 10.65 -10.94 -13.23
CA VAL A 11 9.27 -10.96 -13.70
C VAL A 11 8.63 -9.63 -13.31
N LEU A 12 8.05 -8.95 -14.29
CA LEU A 12 7.11 -7.86 -14.07
C LEU A 12 5.71 -8.43 -14.18
N CYS A 13 4.86 -8.15 -13.20
CA CYS A 13 3.46 -8.57 -13.22
C CYS A 13 2.55 -7.46 -12.73
N HIS A 14 1.38 -7.34 -13.34
CA HIS A 14 0.31 -6.50 -12.82
C HIS A 14 -0.41 -7.29 -11.71
N ALA A 15 -0.33 -6.78 -10.48
CA ALA A 15 -0.86 -7.42 -9.29
C ALA A 15 -2.01 -6.58 -8.73
N LYS A 16 -3.21 -7.17 -8.76
CA LYS A 16 -4.41 -6.61 -8.16
C LYS A 16 -4.89 -7.49 -7.03
N TYR A 17 -5.14 -6.89 -5.88
CA TYR A 17 -5.59 -7.58 -4.69
C TYR A 17 -6.87 -6.95 -4.16
N ALA A 18 -7.89 -7.79 -4.02
CA ALA A 18 -9.19 -7.45 -3.42
C ALA A 18 -9.67 -8.66 -2.58
N GLY A 19 -8.78 -9.17 -1.74
CA GLY A 19 -9.07 -10.31 -0.87
C GLY A 19 -9.47 -9.90 0.54
N ASP A 20 -9.39 -10.85 1.46
CA ASP A 20 -9.85 -10.73 2.85
C ASP A 20 -8.72 -10.76 3.87
N VAL A 21 -7.51 -10.29 3.52
CA VAL A 21 -6.39 -10.18 4.47
C VAL A 21 -6.83 -9.41 5.71
N ARG A 22 -6.54 -10.01 6.87
CA ARG A 22 -6.76 -9.43 8.19
C ARG A 22 -5.46 -9.48 8.97
N MET A 23 -5.05 -8.34 9.51
CA MET A 23 -3.89 -8.23 10.38
C MET A 23 -4.34 -7.72 11.74
N SER A 24 -3.98 -8.43 12.81
CA SER A 24 -4.22 -7.99 14.18
C SER A 24 -2.89 -7.53 14.77
N LEU A 25 -2.81 -6.27 15.17
CA LEU A 25 -1.66 -5.67 15.85
C LEU A 25 -2.03 -5.40 17.31
N THR A 26 -1.19 -5.87 18.22
CA THR A 26 -1.29 -5.54 19.64
C THR A 26 -0.17 -4.56 19.97
N ALA A 27 -0.52 -3.43 20.56
CA ALA A 27 0.40 -2.38 20.97
C ALA A 27 0.04 -1.87 22.37
N GLU A 28 0.90 -1.04 22.96
CA GLU A 28 0.61 -0.36 24.21
C GLU A 28 0.70 1.15 24.01
N ILE A 29 -0.33 1.87 24.46
CA ILE A 29 -0.33 3.34 24.50
C ILE A 29 0.22 3.76 25.86
N LEU A 30 1.32 4.49 25.88
CA LEU A 30 1.91 5.04 27.09
C LEU A 30 1.32 6.44 27.36
N LEU A 31 0.83 6.67 28.57
CA LEU A 31 0.41 7.99 29.06
C LEU A 31 1.50 8.62 29.90
N ASP A 32 1.79 9.88 29.58
CA ASP A 32 2.74 10.72 30.30
C ASP A 32 2.01 11.67 31.25
N TYR A 33 1.60 11.18 32.43
CA TYR A 33 1.11 12.05 33.52
C TYR A 33 1.06 11.30 34.85
N PRO A 34 1.69 11.78 35.95
CA PRO A 34 2.48 13.01 36.07
C PRO A 34 3.95 12.87 35.63
N MET A 35 4.39 11.67 35.26
CA MET A 35 5.75 11.36 34.79
C MET A 35 5.70 10.64 33.42
N PRO A 36 6.81 10.59 32.65
CA PRO A 36 6.84 9.87 31.38
C PRO A 36 6.56 8.37 31.55
N SER A 37 5.85 7.78 30.59
CA SER A 37 5.44 6.37 30.54
C SER A 37 4.77 5.89 31.84
N PHE A 38 3.98 6.76 32.47
CA PHE A 38 3.37 6.49 33.77
C PHE A 38 2.38 5.31 33.74
N VAL A 39 1.58 5.21 32.67
CA VAL A 39 0.62 4.10 32.49
C VAL A 39 0.62 3.63 31.04
N GLY A 40 0.76 2.32 30.83
CA GLY A 40 0.52 1.67 29.54
C GLY A 40 -0.90 1.11 29.45
N LEU A 41 -1.65 1.46 28.40
CA LEU A 41 -2.92 0.82 28.07
C LEU A 41 -2.75 -0.11 26.87
N PRO A 42 -3.16 -1.39 26.98
CA PRO A 42 -3.15 -2.30 25.86
C PRO A 42 -4.15 -1.83 24.80
N LEU A 43 -3.67 -1.76 23.57
CA LEU A 43 -4.40 -1.40 22.38
C LEU A 43 -4.37 -2.59 21.42
N LYS A 44 -5.53 -3.02 20.97
CA LYS A 44 -5.67 -3.98 19.87
C LYS A 44 -6.19 -3.25 18.63
N LEU A 45 -5.50 -3.45 17.52
CA LEU A 45 -5.82 -2.88 16.21
C LEU A 45 -6.07 -4.01 15.23
N ASN A 46 -7.16 -3.93 14.49
CA ASN A 46 -7.45 -4.87 13.40
C ASN A 46 -7.45 -4.10 12.09
N VAL A 47 -6.51 -4.42 11.22
CA VAL A 47 -6.44 -3.88 9.86
C VAL A 47 -7.12 -4.88 8.92
N THR A 48 -8.11 -4.42 8.16
CA THR A 48 -8.90 -5.24 7.22
C THR A 48 -9.21 -4.45 5.95
N GLY A 49 -9.80 -5.11 4.96
CA GLY A 49 -10.26 -4.45 3.74
C GLY A 49 -9.14 -3.84 2.91
N ILE A 50 -7.94 -4.43 3.00
CA ILE A 50 -6.76 -4.01 2.25
C ILE A 50 -7.00 -4.32 0.77
N THR A 51 -6.99 -3.29 -0.08
CA THR A 51 -7.02 -3.45 -1.53
C THR A 51 -5.88 -2.67 -2.18
N PHE A 52 -5.26 -3.26 -3.19
CA PHE A 52 -4.20 -2.61 -3.96
C PHE A 52 -4.23 -3.03 -5.43
N ASP A 53 -3.72 -2.18 -6.29
CA ASP A 53 -3.65 -2.38 -7.73
C ASP A 53 -2.37 -1.71 -8.22
N GLY A 54 -1.37 -2.51 -8.61
CA GLY A 54 -0.07 -1.98 -8.98
C GLY A 54 0.80 -2.98 -9.73
N VAL A 55 1.91 -2.50 -10.30
CA VAL A 55 2.88 -3.36 -11.00
C VAL A 55 3.92 -3.83 -9.99
N ALA A 56 4.05 -5.14 -9.83
CA ALA A 56 5.05 -5.77 -8.99
C ALA A 56 6.23 -6.28 -9.82
N VAL A 57 7.40 -6.26 -9.20
CA VAL A 57 8.64 -6.79 -9.72
C VAL A 57 9.11 -7.90 -8.79
N VAL A 58 9.28 -9.09 -9.34
CA VAL A 58 9.89 -10.24 -8.64
C VAL A 58 11.20 -10.57 -9.36
N ALA A 59 12.33 -10.34 -8.70
CA ALA A 59 13.64 -10.67 -9.25
C ALA A 59 14.27 -11.84 -8.48
N TYR A 60 14.58 -12.93 -9.18
CA TYR A 60 15.35 -14.04 -8.62
C TYR A 60 16.82 -13.84 -8.99
N ILE A 61 17.64 -13.51 -7.98
CA ILE A 61 19.06 -13.21 -8.18
C ILE A 61 19.87 -13.98 -7.13
N ARG A 62 20.79 -14.84 -7.59
CA ARG A 62 21.74 -15.57 -6.72
C ARG A 62 21.07 -16.30 -5.55
N LYS A 63 20.00 -17.06 -5.82
CA LYS A 63 19.19 -17.81 -4.82
C LYS A 63 18.49 -16.92 -3.79
N ARG A 64 18.16 -15.70 -4.17
CA ARG A 64 17.34 -14.79 -3.36
C ARG A 64 16.22 -14.25 -4.22
N VAL A 65 15.04 -14.14 -3.64
CA VAL A 65 13.89 -13.51 -4.28
C VAL A 65 13.80 -12.08 -3.76
N HIS A 66 13.85 -11.13 -4.68
CA HIS A 66 13.61 -9.72 -4.41
C HIS A 66 12.21 -9.35 -4.88
N PHE A 67 11.47 -8.62 -4.07
CA PHE A 67 10.10 -8.22 -4.35
C PHE A 67 9.89 -6.74 -4.05
N CYS A 68 9.32 -6.02 -4.99
CA CYS A 68 8.80 -4.67 -4.78
C CYS A 68 7.65 -4.38 -5.72
N PHE A 69 6.91 -3.32 -5.41
CA PHE A 69 6.01 -2.64 -6.33
C PHE A 69 6.72 -1.46 -6.95
N LEU A 70 6.30 -1.11 -8.15
CA LEU A 70 6.70 0.11 -8.81
C LEU A 70 5.81 1.27 -8.35
N SER A 71 6.37 2.48 -8.38
CA SER A 71 5.58 3.69 -8.21
C SER A 71 4.56 3.80 -9.35
N ALA A 72 3.48 4.54 -9.13
CA ALA A 72 2.48 4.76 -10.18
C ALA A 72 3.09 5.38 -11.44
N GLU A 73 4.07 6.27 -11.28
CA GLU A 73 4.79 6.93 -12.38
C GLU A 73 5.64 5.93 -13.18
N ASP A 74 6.39 5.07 -12.49
CA ASP A 74 7.23 4.04 -13.14
C ASP A 74 6.38 2.96 -13.80
N ALA A 75 5.29 2.56 -13.15
CA ALA A 75 4.33 1.61 -13.70
C ALA A 75 3.69 2.17 -14.99
N ASP A 76 3.27 3.44 -14.99
CA ASP A 76 2.70 4.09 -16.17
C ASP A 76 3.74 4.24 -17.30
N ALA A 77 4.99 4.54 -16.97
CA ALA A 77 6.08 4.61 -17.95
C ALA A 77 6.38 3.25 -18.58
N LEU A 78 6.33 2.17 -17.79
CA LEU A 78 6.58 0.80 -18.25
C LEU A 78 5.40 0.20 -19.02
N LEU A 79 4.17 0.50 -18.60
CA LEU A 79 2.94 0.09 -19.28
C LEU A 79 2.57 1.01 -20.45
N GLY A 80 3.44 1.97 -20.79
CA GLY A 80 3.22 3.06 -21.74
C GLY A 80 2.19 2.78 -22.84
N SER A 81 1.05 3.44 -22.75
CA SER A 81 0.14 3.75 -23.88
C SER A 81 -0.37 2.59 -24.75
N GLU A 82 -0.80 1.46 -24.19
CA GLU A 82 -1.67 0.50 -24.93
C GLU A 82 -3.18 0.81 -24.82
N GLN A 83 -3.54 2.10 -24.78
CA GLN A 83 -4.90 2.59 -25.08
C GLN A 83 -4.82 3.81 -26.01
N SER A 84 -4.18 3.66 -27.16
CA SER A 84 -4.32 4.56 -28.31
C SER A 84 -4.05 3.84 -29.63
N GLN A 85 -4.46 2.57 -29.77
CA GLN A 85 -4.72 1.97 -31.08
C GLN A 85 -6.22 1.93 -31.32
N GLY A 86 -6.76 3.07 -31.74
CA GLY A 86 -8.16 3.25 -32.09
C GLY A 86 -8.32 4.33 -33.15
N SER A 87 -7.82 4.03 -34.36
CA SER A 87 -8.08 4.74 -35.62
C SER A 87 -7.48 6.15 -35.79
N GLN A 88 -6.25 6.23 -36.32
CA GLN A 88 -5.82 7.41 -37.08
C GLN A 88 -6.39 7.31 -38.51
N ASN A 89 -7.65 7.73 -38.67
CA ASN A 89 -8.09 8.36 -39.91
C ASN A 89 -7.65 9.83 -39.87
N PRO A 90 -7.07 10.40 -40.93
CA PRO A 90 -6.77 11.81 -40.98
C PRO A 90 -8.06 12.56 -41.33
N SER A 91 -8.69 13.20 -40.35
CA SER A 91 -9.74 14.18 -40.62
C SER A 91 -9.80 15.23 -39.50
N ASP A 92 -9.40 16.43 -39.90
CA ASP A 92 -9.67 17.74 -39.31
C ASP A 92 -11.13 17.89 -38.89
N ASP A 93 -11.39 18.23 -37.61
CA ASP A 93 -12.40 19.22 -37.19
C ASP A 93 -12.48 19.36 -35.66
N GLY A 94 -12.26 20.58 -35.18
CA GLY A 94 -12.18 20.92 -33.76
C GLY A 94 -13.53 20.85 -33.03
N ARG A 95 -13.61 19.97 -32.01
CA ARG A 95 -14.53 20.10 -30.85
C ARG A 95 -13.89 19.52 -29.58
N PRO A 96 -13.90 20.21 -28.43
CA PRO A 96 -13.33 19.68 -27.20
C PRO A 96 -14.31 18.67 -26.59
N ARG A 97 -13.95 17.39 -26.59
CA ARG A 97 -14.71 16.33 -25.91
C ARG A 97 -14.24 16.19 -24.45
N SER A 98 -15.06 16.76 -23.55
CA SER A 98 -15.46 16.27 -22.22
C SER A 98 -14.43 15.54 -21.35
N GLY A 99 -14.00 16.21 -20.27
CA GLY A 99 -13.00 15.75 -19.29
C GLY A 99 -13.50 14.71 -18.28
N GLY A 100 -13.73 13.47 -18.74
CA GLY A 100 -13.98 12.32 -17.87
C GLY A 100 -12.70 11.63 -17.38
N ASP A 101 -11.71 11.45 -18.27
CA ASP A 101 -10.51 10.63 -18.02
C ASP A 101 -9.45 11.27 -17.11
N GLN A 102 -9.48 12.60 -16.95
CA GLN A 102 -8.55 13.29 -16.04
C GLN A 102 -8.87 13.00 -14.58
N LYS A 103 -10.15 12.78 -14.23
CA LYS A 103 -10.58 12.60 -12.84
C LYS A 103 -10.14 11.25 -12.25
N GLU A 104 -10.13 10.17 -13.06
CA GLU A 104 -9.60 8.87 -12.64
C GLU A 104 -8.07 8.86 -12.55
N LYS A 105 -7.38 9.56 -13.45
CA LYS A 105 -5.92 9.75 -13.35
C LYS A 105 -5.55 10.58 -12.13
N ASP A 106 -6.32 11.62 -11.79
CA ASP A 106 -6.06 12.43 -10.59
C ASP A 106 -6.35 11.67 -9.28
N LEU A 107 -7.33 10.76 -9.25
CA LEU A 107 -7.57 9.87 -8.11
C LEU A 107 -6.43 8.84 -7.92
N LYS A 108 -5.88 8.30 -9.01
CA LYS A 108 -4.68 7.44 -8.98
C LYS A 108 -3.40 8.19 -8.65
N ARG A 109 -3.30 9.48 -9.00
CA ARG A 109 -2.15 10.34 -8.66
C ARG A 109 -2.13 10.74 -7.19
N GLN A 110 -3.27 10.71 -6.50
CA GLN A 110 -3.36 11.10 -5.08
C GLN A 110 -3.30 9.93 -4.09
N GLY A 111 -3.46 8.68 -4.55
CA GLY A 111 -3.39 7.50 -3.70
C GLY A 111 -2.22 6.62 -4.11
N GLY A 112 -1.29 6.33 -3.20
CA GLY A 112 -0.24 5.34 -3.44
C GLY A 112 -0.80 3.94 -3.76
N LEU A 113 0.06 2.92 -3.73
CA LEU A 113 -0.30 1.53 -4.07
C LEU A 113 -1.60 1.04 -3.39
N LEU A 114 -1.87 1.51 -2.17
CA LEU A 114 -3.01 1.10 -1.34
C LEU A 114 -4.26 1.93 -1.65
N GLN A 115 -5.33 1.27 -2.11
CA GLN A 115 -6.61 1.90 -2.45
C GLN A 115 -7.54 2.01 -1.25
N GLU A 116 -7.90 0.87 -0.65
CA GLU A 116 -8.75 0.79 0.53
C GLU A 116 -8.02 0.13 1.69
N ILE A 117 -8.27 0.64 2.90
CA ILE A 117 -7.80 0.07 4.16
C ILE A 117 -8.77 0.49 5.28
N ARG A 118 -9.14 -0.45 6.13
CA ARG A 118 -9.98 -0.24 7.30
C ARG A 118 -9.20 -0.61 8.55
N VAL A 119 -9.35 0.20 9.60
CA VAL A 119 -8.66 0.00 10.87
C VAL A 119 -9.70 0.12 11.98
N ASP A 120 -9.89 -0.95 12.74
CA ASP A 120 -10.72 -0.96 13.94
C ASP A 120 -9.82 -0.98 15.17
N SER A 121 -10.12 -0.14 16.17
CA SER A 121 -9.36 -0.03 17.43
C SER A 121 -10.16 -0.43 18.67
N GLU A 122 -9.49 -1.12 19.59
CA GLU A 122 -10.01 -1.50 20.90
C GLU A 122 -8.96 -1.18 21.98
N ILE A 123 -9.29 -0.28 22.92
CA ILE A 123 -8.44 0.09 24.06
C ILE A 123 -9.02 -0.48 25.34
N GLY A 124 -8.21 -1.23 26.08
CA GLY A 124 -8.55 -1.75 27.41
C GLY A 124 -8.58 -3.28 27.49
N ARG A 125 -8.62 -3.79 28.72
CA ARG A 125 -8.56 -5.23 29.00
C ARG A 125 -9.97 -5.76 29.26
N LYS A 126 -10.44 -6.66 28.39
CA LYS A 126 -11.79 -7.24 28.45
C LYS A 126 -11.99 -8.27 29.59
N GLU A 127 -10.92 -8.62 30.30
CA GLU A 127 -10.89 -9.70 31.31
C GLU A 127 -11.67 -9.39 32.60
N ASP A 128 -11.92 -8.11 32.94
CA ASP A 128 -12.42 -7.73 34.27
C ASP A 128 -13.79 -7.02 34.28
N GLY A 129 -14.56 -7.06 33.18
CA GLY A 129 -15.82 -6.28 33.07
C GLY A 129 -15.63 -4.75 33.08
N LYS A 130 -14.37 -4.29 32.95
CA LYS A 130 -14.00 -2.88 32.83
C LYS A 130 -14.38 -2.32 31.45
N GLN A 131 -14.64 -1.01 31.40
CA GLN A 131 -15.00 -0.33 30.16
C GLN A 131 -13.85 -0.41 29.15
N VAL A 132 -14.21 -0.80 27.93
CA VAL A 132 -13.32 -0.83 26.77
C VAL A 132 -13.77 0.28 25.84
N LEU A 133 -12.83 1.14 25.44
CA LEU A 133 -13.08 2.16 24.44
C LEU A 133 -12.84 1.54 23.07
N LYS A 134 -13.91 1.46 22.28
CA LYS A 134 -13.83 1.04 20.88
C LYS A 134 -13.83 2.28 19.99
N ASN A 135 -13.26 2.14 18.80
CA ASN A 135 -13.33 3.14 17.75
C ASN A 135 -12.71 4.49 18.17
N VAL A 136 -11.51 4.42 18.71
CA VAL A 136 -10.77 5.60 19.18
C VAL A 136 -10.19 6.31 17.96
N GLY A 137 -11.01 7.17 17.33
CA GLY A 137 -10.74 7.69 15.99
C GLY A 137 -9.41 8.41 15.80
N LYS A 138 -8.81 9.02 16.85
CA LYS A 138 -7.44 9.57 16.75
C LYS A 138 -6.39 8.48 16.53
N VAL A 139 -6.51 7.37 17.25
CA VAL A 139 -5.61 6.22 17.15
C VAL A 139 -5.78 5.54 15.79
N GLU A 140 -7.02 5.35 15.33
CA GLU A 140 -7.30 4.74 14.02
C GLU A 140 -6.73 5.56 12.87
N ARG A 141 -6.93 6.88 12.88
CA ARG A 141 -6.38 7.78 11.87
C ARG A 141 -4.86 7.76 11.87
N PHE A 142 -4.24 7.75 13.06
CA PHE A 142 -2.79 7.65 13.19
C PHE A 142 -2.27 6.34 12.60
N VAL A 143 -2.85 5.20 13.02
CA VAL A 143 -2.45 3.87 12.56
C VAL A 143 -2.67 3.73 11.06
N LEU A 144 -3.80 4.18 10.53
CA LEU A 144 -4.08 4.16 9.10
C LEU A 144 -3.04 4.94 8.30
N ALA A 145 -2.64 6.13 8.79
CA ALA A 145 -1.58 6.91 8.15
C ALA A 145 -0.22 6.19 8.22
N GLN A 146 0.12 5.57 9.36
CA GLN A 146 1.36 4.80 9.49
C GLN A 146 1.38 3.57 8.58
N VAL A 147 0.28 2.82 8.48
CA VAL A 147 0.23 1.64 7.61
C VAL A 147 0.38 2.06 6.15
N ARG A 148 -0.32 3.11 5.70
CA ARG A 148 -0.15 3.65 4.33
C ARG A 148 1.31 4.02 4.05
N ARG A 149 1.92 4.74 4.99
CA ARG A 149 3.31 5.16 4.91
C ARG A 149 4.27 3.97 4.83
N ILE A 150 4.09 2.96 5.67
CA ILE A 150 4.93 1.74 5.67
C ILE A 150 4.81 1.02 4.33
N PHE A 151 3.60 0.89 3.76
CA PHE A 151 3.44 0.27 2.45
C PHE A 151 4.19 1.04 1.37
N GLU A 152 4.14 2.37 1.37
CA GLU A 152 4.89 3.19 0.41
C GLU A 152 6.40 3.11 0.63
N GLU A 153 6.88 3.21 1.88
CA GLU A 153 8.31 3.25 2.20
C GLU A 153 9.00 1.89 2.05
N GLU A 154 8.31 0.78 2.35
CA GLU A 154 8.92 -0.57 2.39
C GLU A 154 8.65 -1.40 1.15
N LEU A 155 7.49 -1.23 0.50
CA LEU A 155 7.10 -2.07 -0.64
C LEU A 155 7.29 -1.40 -1.98
N VAL A 156 7.40 -0.07 -2.07
CA VAL A 156 7.57 0.64 -3.34
C VAL A 156 9.05 0.88 -3.64
N TYR A 157 9.44 0.64 -4.89
CA TYR A 157 10.79 0.92 -5.39
C TYR A 157 11.18 2.38 -5.09
N PRO A 158 12.41 2.66 -4.59
CA PRO A 158 13.61 1.82 -4.60
C PRO A 158 13.70 0.78 -3.47
N SER A 159 12.74 0.73 -2.55
CA SER A 159 12.70 -0.28 -1.49
C SER A 159 12.24 -1.63 -2.04
N PHE A 160 12.77 -2.72 -1.48
CA PHE A 160 12.41 -4.07 -1.86
C PHE A 160 12.65 -5.06 -0.73
N TRP A 161 11.82 -6.08 -0.68
CA TRP A 161 11.94 -7.19 0.25
C TRP A 161 12.85 -8.25 -0.35
N THR A 162 13.76 -8.80 0.46
CA THR A 162 14.61 -9.91 0.04
C THR A 162 14.25 -11.14 0.85
N PHE A 163 13.71 -12.15 0.19
CA PHE A 163 13.47 -13.47 0.75
C PHE A 163 14.65 -14.38 0.47
N LEU A 164 15.16 -14.99 1.52
CA LEU A 164 16.20 -16.01 1.43
C LEU A 164 15.52 -17.35 1.09
N VAL A 165 16.03 -18.02 0.06
CA VAL A 165 15.55 -19.33 -0.43
C VAL A 165 16.56 -20.40 -0.08
#